data_AF-A0A2V6Z4K0-F1
#
_entry.id   AF-A0A2V6Z4K0-F1
#
_cell.length_a   1.000
_cell.length_b   1.000
_cell.length_c   1.000
_cell.angle_alpha   90.00
_cell.angle_beta   90.00
_cell.angle_gamma   90.00
#
_symmetry.space_group_name_H-M   'P 1'
#
loop_
_entity.id
_entity.type
_entity.pdbx_description
1 polymer ?
#
loop_
_entity_poly.entity_id
_entity_poly.type
_entity_poly.pdbx_seq_one_letter_code
_entity_poly.pdbx_strand_id
1 'polypeptide(L)'
;PDGESVPDLEARAWPAFESIVRTHVGRAIAVVAHGGTNRTLICRALGLPLGRLLALGQDYGALTVLERIDVTWHLRRLNERPVP
;
A
#
# COMPACT_ATOMS: atom_id res chain seq x y z
N PRO A 1 -21.77 9.06 -2.76
CA PRO A 1 -21.82 10.48 -2.34
C PRO A 1 -21.71 10.53 -0.81
N ASP A 2 -21.16 11.61 -0.25
CA ASP A 2 -21.02 11.84 1.22
C ASP A 2 -20.07 10.91 1.98
N GLY A 3 -19.28 10.11 1.26
CA GLY A 3 -18.20 9.30 1.83
C GLY A 3 -16.82 9.92 1.61
N GLU A 4 -15.80 9.28 2.19
CA GLU A 4 -14.39 9.62 1.95
C GLU A 4 -14.03 9.38 0.48
N SER A 5 -13.36 10.35 -0.17
CA SER A 5 -12.84 10.19 -1.53
C SER A 5 -11.49 9.45 -1.52
N VAL A 6 -11.04 8.96 -2.68
CA VAL A 6 -9.72 8.30 -2.78
C VAL A 6 -8.56 9.25 -2.42
N PRO A 7 -8.55 10.53 -2.83
CA PRO A 7 -7.58 11.50 -2.32
C PRO A 7 -7.63 11.70 -0.81
N ASP A 8 -8.82 11.77 -0.21
CA ASP A 8 -8.95 11.91 1.26
C ASP A 8 -8.37 10.68 1.98
N LEU A 9 -8.65 9.49 1.45
CA LEU A 9 -8.08 8.23 1.92
C LEU A 9 -6.55 8.23 1.82
N GLU A 10 -5.97 8.72 0.72
CA GLU A 10 -4.51 8.84 0.55
C GLU A 10 -3.92 9.80 1.58
N ALA A 11 -4.51 10.99 1.72
CA ALA A 11 -4.09 12.02 2.66
C ALA A 11 -4.10 11.53 4.12
N ARG A 12 -5.03 10.64 4.48
CA ARG A 12 -5.09 10.01 5.81
C ARG A 12 -4.15 8.81 5.96
N ALA A 13 -4.13 7.92 4.98
CA ALA A 13 -3.43 6.63 5.10
C ALA A 13 -1.92 6.74 4.90
N TRP A 14 -1.46 7.61 3.99
CA TRP A 14 -0.04 7.74 3.67
C TRP A 14 0.82 8.22 4.85
N PRO A 15 0.42 9.28 5.59
CA PRO A 15 1.20 9.70 6.77
C PRO A 15 1.27 8.64 7.86
N ALA A 16 0.19 7.88 8.06
CA ALA A 16 0.17 6.77 9.02
C ALA A 16 1.13 5.65 8.60
N PHE A 17 1.12 5.27 7.32
CA PHE A 17 2.03 4.28 6.76
C PHE A 17 3.50 4.70 6.90
N GLU A 18 3.86 5.92 6.48
CA GLU A 18 5.23 6.44 6.61
C GLU A 18 5.69 6.54 8.08
N SER A 19 4.78 6.88 8.99
CA SER A 19 5.08 6.87 10.44
C SER A 19 5.44 5.46 10.92
N ILE A 20 4.65 4.45 10.57
CA ILE A 20 4.92 3.05 10.93
C ILE A 20 6.28 2.60 10.38
N VAL A 21 6.56 2.89 9.11
CA VAL A 21 7.84 2.55 8.45
C VAL A 21 9.01 3.20 9.17
N ARG A 22 8.92 4.50 9.47
CA ARG A 22 9.98 5.26 10.16
C ARG A 22 10.20 4.78 11.60
N THR A 23 9.17 4.33 12.30
CA THR A 23 9.31 3.79 13.66
C THR A 23 10.01 2.42 13.67
N HIS A 24 10.02 1.69 12.55
CA HIS A 24 10.52 0.32 12.46
C HIS A 24 11.63 0.16 11.40
N VAL A 25 12.54 1.14 11.29
CA VAL A 25 13.66 1.09 10.34
C VAL A 25 14.47 -0.21 10.49
N GLY A 26 14.77 -0.84 9.35
CA GLY A 26 15.55 -2.08 9.29
C GLY A 26 14.79 -3.34 9.70
N ARG A 27 13.47 -3.26 9.94
CA ARG A 27 12.63 -4.41 10.29
C ARG A 27 11.60 -4.69 9.21
N ALA A 28 11.21 -5.96 9.08
CA ALA A 28 10.03 -6.34 8.34
C ALA A 28 8.77 -5.94 9.12
N ILE A 29 7.82 -5.29 8.46
CA ILE A 29 6.52 -4.90 9.02
C ILE A 29 5.40 -5.58 8.24
N ALA A 30 4.35 -6.00 8.94
CA ALA A 30 3.11 -6.46 8.33
C ALA A 30 2.04 -5.38 8.49
N VAL A 31 1.51 -4.88 7.37
CA VAL A 31 0.39 -3.94 7.35
C VAL A 31 -0.85 -4.69 6.86
N VAL A 32 -1.86 -4.82 7.72
CA VAL A 32 -3.13 -5.46 7.41
C VAL A 32 -4.19 -4.37 7.28
N ALA A 33 -4.71 -4.19 6.06
CA ALA A 33 -5.74 -3.21 5.76
C ALA A 33 -6.63 -3.68 4.59
N HIS A 34 -7.60 -2.84 4.22
CA HIS A 34 -8.58 -3.14 3.19
C HIS A 34 -8.06 -2.87 1.78
N GLY A 35 -8.73 -3.45 0.79
CA GLY A 35 -8.30 -3.38 -0.60
C GLY A 35 -8.23 -1.97 -1.19
N GLY A 36 -9.06 -1.02 -0.75
CA GLY A 36 -8.93 0.38 -1.15
C GLY A 36 -7.65 1.00 -0.60
N THR A 37 -7.43 0.88 0.71
CA THR A 37 -6.24 1.41 1.41
C THR A 37 -4.95 0.84 0.83
N ASN A 38 -4.86 -0.49 0.66
CA ASN A 38 -3.65 -1.12 0.12
C ASN A 38 -3.32 -0.61 -1.28
N ARG A 39 -4.31 -0.55 -2.17
CA ARG A 39 -4.12 -0.04 -3.54
C ARG A 39 -3.67 1.41 -3.55
N THR A 40 -4.27 2.26 -2.72
CA THR A 40 -3.87 3.66 -2.56
C THR A 40 -2.41 3.79 -2.10
N LEU A 41 -2.00 3.01 -1.10
CA LEU A 41 -0.61 2.99 -0.61
C LEU A 41 0.37 2.53 -1.70
N ILE A 42 0.03 1.47 -2.45
CA ILE A 42 0.86 0.97 -3.54
C ILE A 42 0.97 2.00 -4.67
N CYS A 43 -0.15 2.62 -5.09
CA CYS A 43 -0.13 3.68 -6.09
C CYS A 43 0.78 4.83 -5.65
N ARG A 44 0.64 5.29 -4.40
CA ARG A 44 1.44 6.40 -3.86
C ARG A 44 2.93 6.05 -3.79
N ALA A 45 3.26 4.86 -3.29
CA ALA A 45 4.62 4.36 -3.19
C ALA A 45 5.31 4.28 -4.56
N LEU A 46 4.59 3.86 -5.61
CA LEU A 46 5.11 3.69 -6.96
C LEU A 46 4.96 4.92 -7.86
N GLY A 47 4.44 6.04 -7.34
CA GLY A 47 4.19 7.25 -8.13
C GLY A 47 3.12 7.09 -9.21
N LEU A 48 2.20 6.13 -9.06
CA LEU A 48 1.12 5.89 -10.01
C LEU A 48 -0.06 6.84 -9.74
N PRO A 49 -0.77 7.32 -10.78
CA PRO A 49 -1.99 8.08 -10.60
C PRO A 49 -3.04 7.28 -9.81
N LEU A 50 -3.71 7.90 -8.84
CA LEU A 50 -4.73 7.23 -8.02
C LEU A 50 -5.88 6.65 -8.85
N GLY A 51 -6.20 7.23 -10.01
CA GLY A 51 -7.17 6.67 -10.95
C GLY A 51 -6.82 5.27 -11.48
N ARG A 52 -5.60 4.77 -11.25
CA ARG A 52 -5.16 3.40 -11.59
C ARG A 52 -5.32 2.40 -10.45
N LEU A 53 -5.85 2.79 -9.29
CA LEU A 53 -5.94 1.92 -8.10
C LEU A 53 -6.60 0.57 -8.43
N LEU A 54 -7.67 0.56 -9.21
CA LEU A 54 -8.43 -0.65 -9.57
C LEU A 54 -7.69 -1.58 -10.55
N ALA A 55 -6.60 -1.12 -11.17
CA ALA A 55 -5.74 -1.97 -11.99
C ALA A 55 -4.81 -2.87 -11.15
N LEU A 56 -4.69 -2.60 -9.85
CA LEU A 56 -3.86 -3.38 -8.93
C LEU A 56 -4.68 -4.52 -8.30
N GLY A 57 -4.16 -5.74 -8.41
CA GLY A 57 -4.73 -6.92 -7.74
C GLY A 57 -4.65 -6.81 -6.22
N GLN A 58 -5.71 -7.26 -5.54
CA GLN A 58 -5.75 -7.43 -4.09
C GLN A 58 -6.90 -8.39 -3.77
N ASP A 59 -6.60 -9.68 -3.85
CA ASP A 59 -7.47 -10.79 -3.47
C ASP A 59 -7.47 -10.90 -1.93
N TYR A 60 -8.48 -11.56 -1.38
CA TYR A 60 -8.53 -11.83 0.06
C TYR A 60 -7.38 -12.74 0.48
N GLY A 61 -6.67 -12.35 1.55
CA GLY A 61 -5.52 -13.11 2.06
C GLY A 61 -4.26 -13.05 1.19
N ALA A 62 -4.27 -12.31 0.07
CA ALA A 62 -3.09 -12.16 -0.77
C ALA A 62 -2.08 -11.16 -0.19
N LEU A 63 -0.81 -11.42 -0.45
CA LEU A 63 0.33 -10.64 0.01
C LEU A 63 0.84 -9.70 -1.10
N THR A 64 1.13 -8.47 -0.72
CA THR A 64 1.91 -7.52 -1.53
C THR A 64 3.11 -7.09 -0.71
N VAL A 65 4.30 -7.11 -1.32
CA VAL A 65 5.56 -6.76 -0.65
C VAL A 65 6.14 -5.50 -1.28
N LEU A 66 6.21 -4.44 -0.48
CA LEU A 66 6.94 -3.21 -0.78
C LEU A 66 8.26 -3.23 0.00
N GLU A 67 9.36 -2.95 -0.69
CA GLU A 67 10.68 -2.77 -0.07
C GLU A 67 11.11 -1.32 -0.25
N ARG A 68 11.59 -0.69 0.83
CA ARG A 68 12.17 0.65 0.78
C ARG A 68 13.68 0.53 0.66
N ILE A 69 14.24 1.07 -0.43
CA ILE A 69 15.68 1.23 -0.62
C ILE A 69 15.94 2.73 -0.67
N ASP A 70 16.68 3.23 0.32
CA ASP A 70 16.86 4.66 0.57
C ASP A 70 15.52 5.40 0.69
N VAL A 71 15.20 6.22 -0.31
CA VAL A 71 13.96 7.01 -0.39
C VAL A 71 12.95 6.45 -1.39
N THR A 72 13.28 5.35 -2.07
CA THR A 72 12.48 4.78 -3.16
C THR A 72 11.79 3.50 -2.70
N TRP A 73 10.54 3.33 -3.15
CA TRP A 73 9.77 2.12 -2.94
C TRP A 73 9.85 1.19 -4.14
N HIS A 74 10.10 -0.08 -3.88
CA HIS A 74 10.16 -1.15 -4.87
C HIS A 74 9.07 -2.17 -4.59
N LEU A 75 8.25 -2.45 -5.60
CA LEU A 75 7.27 -3.53 -5.55
C LEU A 75 7.96 -4.86 -5.84
N ARG A 76 8.06 -5.74 -4.84
CA ARG A 76 8.71 -7.05 -4.96
C ARG A 76 7.75 -8.17 -5.29
N ARG A 77 6.52 -8.06 -4.80
CA ARG A 77 5.42 -9.01 -5.01
C ARG A 77 4.13 -8.23 -5.05
N LEU A 78 3.20 -8.63 -5.90
CA LEU A 78 1.87 -8.04 -6.00
C LEU A 78 0.83 -9.15 -6.02
N ASN A 79 -0.15 -9.07 -5.12
CA ASN A 79 -1.28 -9.98 -5.06
C ASN A 79 -0.87 -11.47 -5.06
N GLU A 80 0.21 -11.79 -4.35
CA GLU A 80 0.72 -13.15 -4.22
C GLU A 80 -0.24 -13.95 -3.32
N ARG A 81 -0.81 -15.03 -3.88
CA ARG A 81 -1.74 -15.87 -3.15
C ARG A 81 -0.99 -16.76 -2.15
N PRO A 82 -1.59 -17.09 -1.00
CA PRO A 82 -1.06 -18.12 -0.12
C PRO A 82 -0.80 -19.40 -0.92
N VAL A 83 0.40 -19.96 -0.77
CA VAL A 83 0.69 -21.30 -1.29
C VAL A 83 -0.05 -22.30 -0.37
N PRO A 84 -0.79 -23.28 -0.92
CA PRO A 84 -1.45 -24.31 -0.13
C PRO A 84 -0.49 -25.11 0.76
#